data_AF-A0A1G8CEN8-F1
#
_entry.id   AF-A0A1G8CEN8-F1
#
_cell.length_a   1.000
_cell.length_b   1.000
_cell.length_c   1.000
_cell.angle_alpha   90.00
_cell.angle_beta   90.00
_cell.angle_gamma   90.00
#
_symmetry.space_group_name_H-M   'P 1'
#
loop_
_entity.id
_entity.type
_entity.pdbx_description
1 polymer ?
#
loop_
_entity_poly.entity_id
_entity_poly.type
_entity_poly.pdbx_seq_one_letter_code
_entity_poly.pdbx_strand_id
1 'polypeptide(L)' 'MRIKPIRTEEDYHIALIRTKLLQGAEVNSPEADELEVLNILIEHYERDNAPMGMPDPIESIKIYNEFFNENTDYKNKDTE' A
#
# COMPACT_ATOMS: atom_id res chain seq x y z
N MET A 1 -7.41 -8.08 -14.59
CA MET A 1 -6.71 -6.77 -14.55
C MET A 1 -5.44 -6.87 -15.40
N ARG A 2 -4.88 -5.76 -15.93
CA ARG A 2 -3.51 -5.78 -16.49
C ARG A 2 -2.53 -5.40 -15.39
N ILE A 3 -1.87 -6.39 -14.81
CA ILE A 3 -0.77 -6.18 -13.87
C ILE A 3 0.39 -5.53 -14.63
N LYS A 4 0.99 -4.50 -14.03
CA LYS A 4 2.12 -3.76 -14.60
C LYS A 4 3.27 -3.73 -13.58
N PRO A 5 4.53 -3.65 -14.03
CA PRO A 5 5.66 -3.45 -13.12
C PRO A 5 5.50 -2.15 -12.33
N ILE A 6 5.88 -2.18 -11.06
CA ILE A 6 5.92 -1.01 -10.19
C ILE A 6 7.18 -0.21 -10.52
N ARG A 7 7.03 1.04 -10.93
CA ARG A 7 8.16 1.92 -11.33
C ARG A 7 8.22 3.22 -10.54
N THR A 8 7.10 3.62 -9.94
CA THR A 8 6.98 4.85 -9.16
C THR A 8 6.48 4.52 -7.75
N GLU A 9 6.66 5.47 -6.84
CA GLU A 9 6.13 5.38 -5.49
C GLU A 9 4.59 5.32 -5.48
N GLU A 10 3.93 6.01 -6.43
CA GLU A 10 2.48 5.92 -6.62
C GLU A 10 2.03 4.50 -7.00
N ASP A 11 2.73 3.85 -7.95
CA ASP A 11 2.45 2.46 -8.34
C ASP A 11 2.60 1.52 -7.12
N TYR A 12 3.57 1.80 -6.26
CA TYR A 12 3.86 1.03 -5.05
C TYR A 12 2.74 1.16 -4.02
N HIS A 13 2.27 2.38 -3.75
CA HIS A 13 1.14 2.61 -2.85
C HIS A 13 -0.15 1.99 -3.39
N ILE A 14 -0.41 2.09 -4.70
CA ILE A 14 -1.56 1.44 -5.33
C ILE A 14 -1.49 -0.08 -5.16
N ALA A 15 -0.31 -0.68 -5.36
CA ALA A 15 -0.11 -2.11 -5.15
C ALA A 15 -0.38 -2.51 -3.69
N LEU A 16 0.12 -1.75 -2.71
CA LEU A 16 -0.13 -1.99 -1.28
C LEU A 16 -1.61 -1.88 -0.90
N ILE A 17 -2.34 -0.92 -1.47
CA ILE A 17 -3.80 -0.81 -1.24
C ILE A 17 -4.51 -2.02 -1.85
N ARG A 18 -4.09 -2.44 -3.04
CA ARG A 18 -4.70 -3.56 -3.75
C ARG A 18 -4.51 -4.88 -3.01
N THR A 19 -3.32 -5.16 -2.47
CA THR A 19 -3.08 -6.38 -1.67
C THR A 19 -3.97 -6.43 -0.42
N LYS A 20 -4.21 -5.29 0.24
CA LYS A 20 -5.16 -5.19 1.37
C LYS A 20 -6.60 -5.50 0.95
N LEU A 21 -7.03 -5.03 -0.23
CA LEU A 21 -8.37 -5.34 -0.75
C LEU A 21 -8.53 -6.82 -1.12
N LEU A 22 -7.43 -7.50 -1.46
CA LEU A 22 -7.40 -8.91 -1.84
C LEU A 22 -7.13 -9.85 -0.65
N GLN A 23 -7.05 -9.35 0.58
CA GLN A 23 -6.67 -10.10 1.78
C GLN A 23 -7.65 -11.21 2.19
N GLY A 24 -8.78 -11.35 1.49
CA GLY A 24 -9.77 -12.43 1.64
C GLY A 24 -10.02 -13.21 0.36
N ALA A 25 -9.11 -13.14 -0.63
CA ALA A 25 -9.25 -13.90 -1.87
C ALA A 25 -9.30 -15.41 -1.59
N GLU A 26 -10.21 -16.12 -2.27
CA GLU A 26 -10.29 -17.57 -2.16
C GLU A 26 -9.05 -18.23 -2.78
N VAL A 27 -8.62 -19.36 -2.20
CA VAL A 27 -7.48 -20.11 -2.69
C VAL A 27 -7.77 -20.63 -4.10
N ASN A 28 -6.84 -20.42 -5.04
CA ASN A 28 -6.97 -20.69 -6.49
C ASN A 28 -7.97 -19.79 -7.23
N SER A 29 -8.31 -18.62 -6.67
CA SER A 29 -9.05 -17.59 -7.40
C SER A 29 -8.09 -16.71 -8.22
N PRO A 30 -8.55 -16.09 -9.32
CA PRO A 30 -7.79 -15.07 -10.05
C PRO A 30 -7.30 -13.93 -9.14
N GLU A 31 -8.04 -13.64 -8.07
CA GLU A 31 -7.70 -12.66 -7.04
C GLU A 31 -6.52 -13.10 -6.17
N ALA A 32 -6.40 -14.40 -5.87
CA ALA A 32 -5.24 -14.96 -5.17
C ALA A 32 -3.99 -14.94 -6.05
N ASP A 33 -4.14 -15.27 -7.34
CA ASP A 33 -3.05 -15.16 -8.32
C ASP A 33 -2.60 -13.69 -8.46
N GLU A 34 -3.55 -12.75 -8.48
CA GLU A 34 -3.25 -11.31 -8.50
C GLU A 34 -2.49 -10.86 -7.25
N LEU A 35 -2.91 -11.33 -6.06
CA LEU A 35 -2.25 -11.03 -4.79
C LEU A 35 -0.80 -11.55 -4.77
N GLU A 36 -0.56 -12.77 -5.23
CA GLU A 36 0.78 -13.36 -5.30
C GLU A 36 1.69 -12.54 -6.22
N VAL A 37 1.23 -12.19 -7.42
CA VAL A 37 2.02 -11.39 -8.36
C VAL A 37 2.28 -9.99 -7.83
N LEU A 38 1.31 -9.34 -7.19
CA LEU A 38 1.49 -8.02 -6.57
C LEU A 38 2.56 -8.07 -5.48
N ASN A 39 2.57 -9.09 -4.63
CA ASN A 39 3.59 -9.24 -3.59
C ASN A 39 5.01 -9.35 -4.18
N ILE A 40 5.18 -10.13 -5.26
CA ILE A 40 6.48 -10.25 -5.93
C ILE A 40 6.93 -8.91 -6.51
N LEU A 41 6.01 -8.14 -7.11
CA LEU A 41 6.34 -6.83 -7.66
C LEU A 41 6.70 -5.80 -6.59
N ILE A 42 5.99 -5.82 -5.45
CA ILE A 42 6.27 -4.99 -4.27
C ILE A 42 7.68 -5.31 -3.76
N GLU A 43 8.00 -6.59 -3.51
CA GLU A 43 9.34 -6.99 -3.05
C GLU A 43 10.44 -6.60 -4.03
N HIS A 44 10.21 -6.72 -5.34
CA HIS A 44 11.17 -6.30 -6.36
C HIS A 44 11.40 -4.79 -6.31
N TYR A 45 10.33 -4.01 -6.25
CA TYR A 45 10.43 -2.55 -6.16
C TYR A 45 11.13 -2.14 -4.85
N GLU A 46 10.78 -2.75 -3.73
CA GLU A 46 11.45 -2.53 -2.45
C GLU A 46 12.92 -2.93 -2.52
N ARG A 47 13.30 -4.04 -3.16
CA ARG A 47 14.73 -4.39 -3.26
C ARG A 47 15.55 -3.34 -4.01
N ASP A 48 14.98 -2.78 -5.06
CA ASP A 48 15.66 -1.79 -5.91
C ASP A 48 15.61 -0.37 -5.33
N ASN A 49 14.56 -0.05 -4.57
CA ASN A 49 14.31 1.30 -4.04
C ASN A 49 14.45 1.40 -2.51
N ALA A 50 14.58 0.29 -1.79
CA ALA A 50 14.75 0.33 -0.35
C ALA A 50 16.10 0.99 -0.03
N PRO A 51 16.10 2.03 0.82
CA PRO A 51 17.30 2.36 1.54
C PRO A 51 17.64 1.13 2.40
N MET A 52 18.91 0.71 2.46
CA MET A 52 19.38 -0.48 3.20
C MET A 52 19.15 -0.46 4.73
N GLY A 53 18.20 0.30 5.26
CA GLY A 53 17.78 0.29 6.65
C GLY A 53 16.37 0.85 6.74
N MET A 54 15.61 0.39 7.75
CA MET A 54 14.30 0.93 8.12
C MET A 54 14.20 2.42 7.82
N PRO A 55 13.11 2.91 7.18
CA PRO A 55 12.89 4.34 7.06
C PRO A 55 13.03 4.95 8.45
N ASP A 56 13.79 6.04 8.55
CA ASP A 56 14.04 6.70 9.83
C ASP A 56 12.69 6.89 10.54
N PRO A 57 12.59 6.65 11.87
CA PRO A 57 11.32 6.76 12.60
C PRO A 57 10.55 8.06 12.32
N ILE A 58 11.26 9.13 11.97
CA ILE A 58 10.68 10.42 11.58
C ILE A 58 9.92 10.35 10.26
N GLU A 59 10.45 9.61 9.27
CA GLU A 59 9.83 9.45 7.95
C GLU A 59 8.58 8.57 8.02
N SER A 60 8.60 7.54 8.88
CA SER A 60 7.42 6.73 9.20
C SER A 60 6.29 7.56 9.82
N ILE A 61 6.60 8.57 10.63
CA ILE A 61 5.61 9.50 11.21
C ILE A 61 5.05 10.44 10.15
N LYS A 62 5.86 10.89 9.18
CA LYS A 62 5.38 11.73 8.08
C LYS A 62 4.43 10.97 7.17
N ILE A 63 4.82 9.77 6.74
CA ILE A 63 3.96 8.86 5.96
C ILE A 63 2.66 8.59 6.74
N TYR A 64 2.73 8.29 8.04
CA TYR A 64 1.53 8.11 8.85
C TYR A 64 0.61 9.34 8.83
N ASN A 65 1.15 10.55 9.00
CA ASN A 65 0.33 11.77 8.96
C ASN A 65 -0.21 12.06 7.56
N GLU A 66 0.56 11.84 6.51
CA GLU A 66 0.13 12.06 5.13
C GLU A 66 -0.98 11.08 4.73
N PHE A 67 -0.83 9.80 5.06
CA PHE A 67 -1.81 8.77 4.71
C PHE A 67 -3.05 8.72 5.62
N PHE A 68 -2.92 9.04 6.92
CA PHE A 68 -4.02 8.89 7.89
C PHE A 68 -4.64 10.22 8.35
N ASN A 69 -3.95 11.36 8.22
CA ASN A 69 -4.44 12.65 8.70
C ASN A 69 -5.18 13.47 7.63
N GLU A 70 -5.15 13.07 6.35
CA GLU A 70 -5.99 13.65 5.30
C GLU A 70 -7.48 13.23 5.39
N ASN A 71 -7.86 12.37 6.36
CA ASN A 71 -9.24 11.95 6.59
C ASN A 71 -9.83 12.41 7.93
N THR A 72 -9.37 13.54 8.50
CA THR A 72 -10.04 14.16 9.65
C THR A 72 -10.94 15.33 9.24
N ASP A 73 -12.00 15.04 8.48
CA ASP A 73 -13.20 15.91 8.41
C ASP A 73 -14.49 15.12 8.74
N TYR A 74 -14.38 14.02 9.49
CA TYR A 74 -15.55 13.30 10.03
C TYR A 74 -15.46 13.17 11.54
N LYS A 75 -15.67 14.29 12.24
CA LYS A 75 -16.36 14.39 13.55
C LYS A 75 -16.17 15.81 14.11
N ASN A 76 -17.02 16.73 13.66
CA ASN A 76 -17.43 17.93 14.39
C ASN A 76 -18.77 18.45 13.82
N LYS A 77 -19.77 17.56 13.74
CA LYS A 77 -21.18 17.94 13.71
C LYS A 77 -21.89 16.95 14.63
N ASP A 78 -22.79 17.46 15.46
CA ASP A 78 -23.58 16.76 16.47
C ASP A 78 -22.97 16.73 17.88
N THR A 79 -22.80 17.91 18.48
CA THR A 79 -23.34 18.20 19.82
C THR A 79 -23.39 19.71 20.02
N GLU A 80 -24.52 20.32 19.68
CA GLU A 80 -25.36 21.20 20.51
C GLU A 80 -26.64 21.59 19.75
#